data_AF-A0A1H4ASG7-F1
#
_entry.id   AF-A0A1H4ASG7-F1
#
_cell.length_a   1.000
_cell.length_b   1.000
_cell.length_c   1.000
_cell.angle_alpha   90.00
_cell.angle_beta   90.00
_cell.angle_gamma   90.00
#
_symmetry.space_group_name_H-M   'P 1'
#
loop_
_entity.id
_entity.type
_entity.pdbx_description
1 polymer ?
#
loop_
_entity_poly.entity_id
_entity_poly.type
_entity_poly.pdbx_seq_one_letter_code
_entity_poly.pdbx_strand_id
1 'polypeptide(L)'
;MNRLLTVFLVLFCFSFSEARSQDTLSSSSLEFYGHTFHLVTDGTISLDLQKNLSEEAVRAGFKTLNSATCQPLTDSLLAYREKYRLNDWLYYQLIRKVAQRLCPKELNYGNYTLYKWFMLTKSGYDARLALSHQKIIFYVFNDEDISDIPFFQVEGKKYMCLNYHDYGKANLNDDPPIPVKIDIPEARKAFSYKVTRMPDFNAADYTEKKLDFIYDHKQYHFNIKLNPALKTIFANYPGVDFESYFNIPLSKETYGSLIPLLKKNVQRMNQKKGVDYLMRFTRYAFLYENDQENFGKEKRMSPEETLSSTYSDCDDRAALFFYLVKEIYNLPMIALLYPTHIMMAVEFSKPVGEPIRYKGKIYSACEATPEMEDLSIGQLASNLKNIPYHIVYQYDPQ
;
A
#
# COMPACT_ATOMS: atom_id res chain seq x y z
N MET A 1 12.88 -6.42 88.49
CA MET A 1 12.24 -5.16 88.94
C MET A 1 12.93 -4.00 88.24
N ASN A 2 12.17 -3.26 87.43
CA ASN A 2 12.46 -1.95 86.82
C ASN A 2 13.79 -1.76 86.09
N ARG A 3 13.74 -1.65 84.75
CA ARG A 3 14.45 -0.59 84.01
C ARG A 3 13.57 -0.06 82.88
N LEU A 4 13.26 1.24 82.98
CA LEU A 4 12.48 2.04 82.04
C LEU A 4 13.09 2.02 80.64
N LEU A 5 12.24 1.87 79.62
CA LEU A 5 12.53 2.18 78.23
C LEU A 5 12.19 3.65 77.97
N THR A 6 13.18 4.46 77.60
CA THR A 6 12.98 5.83 77.13
C THR A 6 12.64 5.80 75.64
N VAL A 7 11.41 6.17 75.29
CA VAL A 7 10.98 6.35 73.88
C VAL A 7 11.17 7.82 73.49
N PHE A 8 12.02 8.08 72.50
CA PHE A 8 12.17 9.38 71.86
C PHE A 8 11.06 9.55 70.81
N LEU A 9 10.18 10.52 71.02
CA LEU A 9 9.14 10.92 70.08
C LEU A 9 9.71 12.01 69.15
N VAL A 10 9.97 11.68 67.89
CA VAL A 10 10.34 12.68 66.86
C VAL A 10 9.07 13.06 66.10
N LEU A 11 8.56 14.27 66.35
CA LEU A 11 7.52 14.90 65.53
C LEU A 11 8.15 15.34 64.19
N PHE A 12 7.72 14.71 63.09
CA PHE A 12 7.96 15.22 61.75
C PHE A 12 6.73 16.01 61.29
N CYS A 13 6.84 17.34 61.28
CA CYS A 13 5.88 18.21 60.61
C CYS A 13 6.05 18.05 59.09
N PHE A 14 5.11 17.39 58.43
CA PHE A 14 4.98 17.44 56.97
C PHE A 14 4.17 18.67 56.58
N SER A 15 4.87 19.69 56.08
CA SER A 15 4.27 20.81 55.36
C SER A 15 3.71 20.29 54.03
N PHE A 16 2.38 20.34 53.87
CA PHE A 16 1.74 20.17 52.57
C PHE A 16 2.19 21.31 51.65
N SER A 17 3.04 21.01 50.67
CA SER A 17 3.20 21.84 49.49
C SER A 17 2.26 21.30 48.43
N GLU A 18 1.27 22.10 48.03
CA GLU A 18 0.48 21.84 46.84
C GLU A 18 1.40 21.88 45.61
N ALA A 19 1.84 20.70 45.17
CA ALA A 19 2.45 20.55 43.86
C ALA A 19 1.34 20.68 42.82
N ARG A 20 1.26 21.83 42.15
CA ARG A 20 0.53 21.97 40.89
C ARG A 20 1.01 20.88 39.93
N SER A 21 0.11 19.96 39.59
CA SER A 21 0.25 19.02 38.49
C SER A 21 0.63 19.78 37.22
N GLN A 22 1.87 19.61 36.75
CA GLN A 22 2.21 19.89 35.35
C GLN A 22 1.49 18.83 34.50
N ASP A 23 0.73 19.29 33.50
CA ASP A 23 0.05 18.44 32.53
C ASP A 23 1.02 17.40 31.94
N THR A 24 0.83 16.14 32.32
CA THR A 24 1.64 15.02 31.83
C THR A 24 1.10 14.54 30.49
N LEU A 25 1.75 14.98 29.41
CA LEU A 25 1.67 14.35 28.08
C LEU A 25 1.90 12.84 28.23
N SER A 26 0.85 12.05 28.01
CA SER A 26 0.92 10.58 28.04
C SER A 26 1.54 10.08 26.74
N SER A 27 2.87 10.13 26.65
CA SER A 27 3.57 9.62 25.46
C SER A 27 3.52 8.09 25.43
N SER A 28 2.90 7.53 24.39
CA SER A 28 3.02 6.11 24.07
C SER A 28 3.69 5.96 22.72
N SER A 29 4.55 4.96 22.56
CA SER A 29 5.28 4.74 21.31
C SER A 29 4.79 3.48 20.60
N LEU A 30 4.86 3.50 19.27
CA LEU A 30 4.66 2.33 18.43
C LEU A 30 5.73 2.29 17.35
N GLU A 31 6.20 1.09 17.05
CA GLU A 31 7.04 0.86 15.87
C GLU A 31 6.18 1.01 14.61
N PHE A 32 6.72 1.60 13.55
CA PHE A 32 6.12 1.64 12.23
C PHE A 32 7.23 1.68 11.15
N TYR A 33 7.32 0.61 10.36
CA TYR A 33 8.27 0.45 9.26
C TYR A 33 9.73 0.83 9.60
N GLY A 34 10.23 0.35 10.73
CA GLY A 34 11.61 0.56 11.17
C GLY A 34 11.85 1.84 11.98
N HIS A 35 10.80 2.60 12.26
CA HIS A 35 10.91 3.83 13.04
C HIS A 35 9.87 3.90 14.14
N THR A 36 10.22 4.56 15.24
CA THR A 36 9.28 4.80 16.34
C THR A 36 8.40 6.00 16.02
N PHE A 37 7.10 5.78 15.98
CA PHE A 37 6.10 6.85 16.07
C PHE A 37 5.79 7.10 17.55
N HIS A 38 5.90 8.35 17.96
CA HIS A 38 5.51 8.80 19.29
C HIS A 38 4.10 9.39 19.21
N LEU A 39 3.15 8.71 19.84
CA LEU A 39 1.79 9.21 20.00
C LEU A 39 1.81 10.34 21.02
N VAL A 40 1.47 11.54 20.55
CA VAL A 40 1.38 12.73 21.39
C VAL A 40 -0.09 13.09 21.55
N THR A 41 -0.61 13.04 22.77
CA THR A 41 -1.97 13.46 23.11
C THR A 41 -1.97 14.31 24.37
N ASP A 42 -2.74 15.38 24.37
CA ASP A 42 -3.00 16.16 25.57
C ASP A 42 -4.14 15.49 26.34
N GLY A 43 -3.79 14.62 27.28
CA GLY A 43 -4.75 13.85 28.08
C GLY A 43 -5.28 12.58 27.42
N THR A 44 -6.28 11.97 28.05
CA THR A 44 -6.91 10.72 27.58
C THR A 44 -7.98 11.04 26.54
N ILE A 45 -7.69 10.75 25.28
CA ILE A 45 -8.71 10.76 24.22
C ILE A 45 -9.50 9.46 24.36
N SER A 46 -10.73 9.55 24.86
CA SER A 46 -11.64 8.41 24.96
C SER A 46 -12.95 8.75 24.26
N LEU A 47 -13.37 7.84 23.38
CA LEU A 47 -14.69 7.86 22.78
C LEU A 47 -15.52 6.76 23.43
N ASP A 48 -16.80 7.05 23.62
CA ASP A 48 -17.78 6.03 23.98
C ASP A 48 -18.97 6.11 23.02
N LEU A 49 -18.72 5.73 21.75
CA LEU A 49 -19.84 5.44 20.86
C LEU A 49 -20.54 4.19 21.38
N GLN A 50 -21.79 4.37 21.81
CA GLN A 50 -22.67 3.27 22.16
C GLN A 50 -22.73 2.25 21.02
N LYS A 51 -22.96 0.98 21.36
CA LYS A 51 -23.06 -0.11 20.35
C LYS A 51 -24.12 0.16 19.29
N ASN A 52 -25.16 0.93 19.61
CA ASN A 52 -26.14 1.39 18.66
C ASN A 52 -25.62 2.66 17.97
N LEU A 53 -25.13 2.50 16.74
CA LEU A 53 -24.68 3.62 15.93
C LEU A 53 -25.87 4.46 15.45
N SER A 54 -25.78 5.77 15.64
CA SER A 54 -26.70 6.76 15.09
C SER A 54 -25.94 7.96 14.56
N GLU A 55 -26.60 8.78 13.74
CA GLU A 55 -26.00 10.01 13.23
C GLU A 55 -25.62 10.96 14.40
N GLU A 56 -26.50 11.06 15.40
CA GLU A 56 -26.28 11.87 16.60
C GLU A 56 -25.06 11.39 17.39
N ALA A 57 -24.89 10.07 17.53
CA ALA A 57 -23.74 9.48 18.21
C ALA A 57 -22.43 9.80 17.48
N VAL A 58 -22.40 9.65 16.15
CA VAL A 58 -21.21 9.98 15.33
C VAL A 58 -20.87 11.47 15.43
N ARG A 59 -21.88 12.36 15.37
CA ARG A 59 -21.71 13.80 15.54
C ARG A 59 -21.20 14.17 16.94
N ALA A 60 -21.71 13.53 17.98
CA ALA A 60 -21.24 13.72 19.35
C ALA A 60 -19.78 13.27 19.50
N GLY A 61 -19.44 12.08 18.97
CA GLY A 61 -18.07 11.58 18.95
C GLY A 61 -17.12 12.53 18.23
N PHE A 62 -17.50 13.05 17.06
CA PHE A 62 -16.72 14.07 16.36
C PHE A 62 -16.53 15.34 17.21
N LYS A 63 -17.60 15.86 17.82
CA LYS A 63 -17.49 17.05 18.70
C LYS A 63 -16.50 16.81 19.83
N THR A 64 -16.54 15.64 20.48
CA THR A 64 -15.60 15.26 21.52
C THR A 64 -14.16 15.25 21.01
N LEU A 65 -13.89 14.64 19.85
CA LEU A 65 -12.54 14.64 19.26
C LEU A 65 -12.08 16.04 18.83
N ASN A 66 -13.00 16.87 18.34
CA ASN A 66 -12.69 18.20 17.85
C ASN A 66 -12.51 19.21 18.99
N SER A 67 -13.15 18.99 20.14
CA SER A 67 -12.96 19.78 21.36
C SER A 67 -11.81 19.29 22.22
N ALA A 68 -11.52 17.99 22.19
CA ALA A 68 -10.31 17.45 22.78
C ALA A 68 -9.12 18.03 22.02
N THR A 69 -8.03 18.35 22.72
CA THR A 69 -6.80 18.87 22.12
C THR A 69 -6.10 17.76 21.33
N CYS A 70 -6.71 17.33 20.23
CA CYS A 70 -6.20 16.31 19.30
C CYS A 70 -5.29 16.91 18.22
N GLN A 71 -4.98 18.21 18.32
CA GLN A 71 -4.04 18.88 17.43
C GLN A 71 -2.63 18.27 17.53
N PRO A 72 -2.04 18.01 18.72
CA PRO A 72 -0.74 17.35 18.82
C PRO A 72 -0.70 15.95 18.19
N LEU A 73 -1.82 15.22 18.23
CA LEU A 73 -1.94 13.93 17.55
C LEU A 73 -1.85 14.11 16.03
N THR A 74 -2.63 15.04 15.49
CA THR A 74 -2.62 15.32 14.05
C THR A 74 -1.27 15.86 13.59
N ASP A 75 -0.66 16.77 14.36
CA ASP A 75 0.64 17.34 14.08
C ASP A 75 1.76 16.29 14.11
N SER A 76 1.73 15.37 15.08
CA SER A 76 2.72 14.28 15.15
C SER A 76 2.58 13.31 13.97
N LEU A 77 1.36 13.00 13.53
CA LEU A 77 1.10 12.18 12.34
C LEU A 77 1.61 12.85 11.07
N LEU A 78 1.30 14.14 10.87
CA LEU A 78 1.76 14.91 9.72
C LEU A 78 3.29 15.08 9.74
N ALA A 79 3.89 15.39 10.89
CA ALA A 79 5.35 15.47 11.04
C ALA A 79 6.03 14.14 10.69
N TYR A 80 5.46 13.01 11.12
CA TYR A 80 5.97 11.69 10.77
C TYR A 80 5.83 11.42 9.26
N ARG A 81 4.68 11.73 8.67
CA ARG A 81 4.44 11.62 7.23
C ARG A 81 5.48 12.41 6.43
N GLU A 82 5.74 13.66 6.79
CA GLU A 82 6.70 14.52 6.09
C GLU A 82 8.14 14.01 6.27
N LYS A 83 8.52 13.67 7.51
CA LYS A 83 9.87 13.17 7.83
C LYS A 83 10.23 11.92 7.03
N TYR A 84 9.29 10.98 6.90
CA TYR A 84 9.51 9.69 6.22
C TYR A 84 8.93 9.63 4.81
N ARG A 85 8.39 10.77 4.32
CA ARG A 85 7.82 10.94 2.98
C ARG A 85 6.80 9.85 2.63
N LEU A 86 5.86 9.60 3.55
CA LEU A 86 4.81 8.61 3.32
C LEU A 86 3.85 9.11 2.24
N ASN A 87 3.62 8.30 1.21
CA ASN A 87 2.47 8.48 0.33
C ASN A 87 1.16 8.25 1.11
N ASP A 88 0.03 8.63 0.52
CA ASP A 88 -1.25 8.65 1.22
C ASP A 88 -1.68 7.24 1.67
N TRP A 89 -1.38 6.20 0.88
CA TRP A 89 -1.63 4.80 1.25
C TRP A 89 -0.85 4.38 2.51
N LEU A 90 0.47 4.61 2.53
CA LEU A 90 1.31 4.29 3.69
C LEU A 90 0.93 5.14 4.92
N TYR A 91 0.57 6.40 4.70
CA TYR A 91 0.07 7.27 5.76
C TYR A 91 -1.23 6.73 6.37
N TYR A 92 -2.14 6.23 5.54
CA TYR A 92 -3.34 5.57 6.02
C TYR A 92 -3.03 4.30 6.84
N GLN A 93 -2.00 3.53 6.49
CA GLN A 93 -1.57 2.39 7.32
C GLN A 93 -1.09 2.84 8.71
N LEU A 94 -0.41 3.99 8.82
CA LEU A 94 -0.05 4.58 10.11
C LEU A 94 -1.31 4.95 10.92
N ILE A 95 -2.26 5.65 10.28
CA ILE A 95 -3.55 6.00 10.88
C ILE A 95 -4.28 4.76 11.39
N ARG A 96 -4.30 3.67 10.62
CA ARG A 96 -4.90 2.39 11.05
C ARG A 96 -4.23 1.82 12.29
N LYS A 97 -2.88 1.84 12.35
CA LYS A 97 -2.11 1.33 13.49
C LYS A 97 -2.33 2.18 14.75
N VAL A 98 -2.41 3.49 14.59
CA VAL A 98 -2.73 4.43 15.68
C VAL A 98 -4.17 4.25 16.18
N ALA A 99 -5.15 4.15 15.27
CA ALA A 99 -6.54 3.90 15.65
C ALA A 99 -6.70 2.57 16.40
N GLN A 100 -6.01 1.51 15.94
CA GLN A 100 -5.99 0.21 16.63
C GLN A 100 -5.41 0.31 18.04
N ARG A 101 -4.42 1.19 18.25
CA ARG A 101 -3.81 1.42 19.56
C ARG A 101 -4.72 2.20 20.50
N LEU A 102 -5.43 3.20 19.99
CA LEU A 102 -6.38 4.03 20.74
C LEU A 102 -7.63 3.24 21.11
N CYS A 103 -8.19 2.49 20.16
CA CYS A 103 -9.34 1.64 20.38
C CYS A 103 -9.29 0.46 19.41
N PRO A 104 -8.91 -0.75 19.89
CA PRO A 104 -8.90 -1.94 19.07
C PRO A 104 -10.23 -2.17 18.38
N LYS A 105 -10.19 -2.45 17.07
CA LYS A 105 -11.37 -2.70 16.24
C LYS A 105 -12.29 -3.77 16.85
N GLU A 106 -11.70 -4.80 17.45
CA GLU A 106 -12.38 -5.94 18.05
C GLU A 106 -13.12 -5.57 19.35
N LEU A 107 -12.68 -4.50 20.03
CA LEU A 107 -13.33 -3.99 21.23
C LEU A 107 -14.46 -3.01 20.88
N ASN A 108 -14.21 -2.06 19.98
CA ASN A 108 -15.24 -1.13 19.51
C ASN A 108 -14.94 -0.66 18.08
N TYR A 109 -15.59 -1.29 17.11
CA TYR A 109 -15.46 -0.98 15.68
C TYR A 109 -15.87 0.46 15.33
N GLY A 110 -16.90 0.99 15.99
CA GLY A 110 -17.38 2.36 15.77
C GLY A 110 -16.32 3.39 16.14
N ASN A 111 -15.79 3.29 17.35
CA ASN A 111 -14.70 4.15 17.83
C ASN A 111 -13.45 4.03 16.96
N TYR A 112 -13.03 2.80 16.65
CA TYR A 112 -11.91 2.52 15.76
C TYR A 112 -12.06 3.24 14.41
N THR A 113 -13.24 3.14 13.79
CA THR A 113 -13.50 3.76 12.49
C THR A 113 -13.56 5.29 12.59
N LEU A 114 -14.18 5.82 13.65
CA LEU A 114 -14.27 7.26 13.87
C LEU A 114 -12.88 7.89 14.10
N TYR A 115 -11.99 7.22 14.85
CA TYR A 115 -10.61 7.66 15.01
C TYR A 115 -9.87 7.76 13.66
N LYS A 116 -10.00 6.74 12.80
CA LYS A 116 -9.38 6.77 11.47
C LYS A 116 -9.89 7.92 10.62
N TRP A 117 -11.21 8.08 10.55
CA TRP A 117 -11.84 9.15 9.78
C TRP A 117 -11.43 10.53 10.30
N PHE A 118 -11.43 10.73 11.63
CA PHE A 118 -11.02 11.99 12.24
C PHE A 118 -9.56 12.32 11.92
N MET A 119 -8.63 11.40 12.13
CA MET A 119 -7.21 11.63 11.83
C MET A 119 -6.99 11.94 10.35
N LEU A 120 -7.68 11.23 9.44
CA LEU A 120 -7.53 11.47 8.00
C LEU A 120 -8.14 12.82 7.58
N THR A 121 -9.33 13.16 8.05
CA THR A 121 -9.97 14.45 7.73
C THR A 121 -9.23 15.65 8.32
N LYS A 122 -8.72 15.53 9.55
CA LYS A 122 -7.84 16.55 10.17
C LYS A 122 -6.48 16.67 9.52
N SER A 123 -6.06 15.64 8.77
CA SER A 123 -4.91 15.72 7.87
C SER A 123 -5.20 16.40 6.53
N GLY A 124 -6.42 16.93 6.34
CA GLY A 124 -6.84 17.70 5.17
C GLY A 124 -7.52 16.90 4.06
N TYR A 125 -7.75 15.59 4.22
CA TYR A 125 -8.40 14.76 3.19
C TYR A 125 -9.92 14.87 3.24
N ASP A 126 -10.55 15.05 2.09
CA ASP A 126 -12.02 15.06 1.94
C ASP A 126 -12.54 13.63 2.13
N ALA A 127 -12.96 13.33 3.35
CA ALA A 127 -13.37 11.99 3.76
C ALA A 127 -14.73 12.03 4.47
N ARG A 128 -15.60 11.07 4.15
CA ARG A 128 -17.01 11.08 4.52
C ARG A 128 -17.41 9.80 5.23
N LEU A 129 -18.40 9.91 6.10
CA LEU A 129 -18.99 8.77 6.80
C LEU A 129 -20.42 8.52 6.32
N ALA A 130 -20.82 7.26 6.35
CA ALA A 130 -22.20 6.82 6.22
C ALA A 130 -22.48 5.68 7.21
N LEU A 131 -23.75 5.44 7.51
CA LEU A 131 -24.20 4.37 8.39
C LEU A 131 -24.95 3.30 7.59
N SER A 132 -24.62 2.03 7.82
CA SER A 132 -25.37 0.88 7.32
C SER A 132 -25.50 -0.13 8.47
N HIS A 133 -26.72 -0.43 8.90
CA HIS A 133 -27.02 -1.15 10.13
C HIS A 133 -26.18 -0.68 11.33
N GLN A 134 -25.32 -1.56 11.89
CA GLN A 134 -24.38 -1.28 12.98
C GLN A 134 -22.96 -1.03 12.48
N LYS A 135 -22.80 -0.52 11.24
CA LYS A 135 -21.50 -0.25 10.63
C LYS A 135 -21.35 1.22 10.24
N ILE A 136 -20.15 1.76 10.47
CA ILE A 136 -19.71 3.04 9.92
C ILE A 136 -18.96 2.76 8.62
N ILE A 137 -19.51 3.18 7.49
CA ILE A 137 -18.83 3.11 6.21
C ILE A 137 -18.00 4.38 6.02
N PHE A 138 -16.73 4.21 5.72
CA PHE A 138 -15.75 5.28 5.66
C PHE A 138 -15.25 5.43 4.22
N TYR A 139 -15.55 6.58 3.62
CA TYR A 139 -15.19 6.91 2.25
C TYR A 139 -14.16 8.04 2.19
N VAL A 140 -13.39 8.08 1.10
CA VAL A 140 -12.45 9.16 0.82
C VAL A 140 -12.56 9.61 -0.63
N PHE A 141 -12.47 10.92 -0.87
CA PHE A 141 -12.42 11.49 -2.21
C PHE A 141 -11.18 10.99 -2.94
N ASN A 142 -11.35 10.49 -4.15
CA ASN A 142 -10.27 10.03 -5.03
C ASN A 142 -10.63 10.35 -6.49
N ASP A 143 -9.64 10.75 -7.26
CA ASP A 143 -9.70 11.11 -8.67
C ASP A 143 -8.88 10.18 -9.57
N GLU A 144 -8.52 9.00 -9.05
CA GLU A 144 -7.77 7.96 -9.76
C GLU A 144 -8.71 6.84 -10.22
N ASP A 145 -8.22 5.99 -11.12
CA ASP A 145 -8.95 4.81 -11.55
C ASP A 145 -8.73 3.65 -10.57
N ILE A 146 -9.73 3.44 -9.71
CA ILE A 146 -9.75 2.45 -8.64
C ILE A 146 -10.93 1.49 -8.84
N SER A 147 -10.63 0.20 -8.76
CA SER A 147 -11.57 -0.92 -8.88
C SER A 147 -11.67 -1.73 -7.57
N ASP A 148 -12.58 -2.71 -7.56
CA ASP A 148 -12.71 -3.76 -6.53
C ASP A 148 -13.13 -3.31 -5.12
N ILE A 149 -13.41 -2.02 -4.95
CA ILE A 149 -13.99 -1.47 -3.72
C ILE A 149 -15.23 -0.61 -4.02
N PRO A 150 -16.27 -0.66 -3.16
CA PRO A 150 -17.46 0.16 -3.33
C PRO A 150 -17.16 1.65 -3.37
N PHE A 151 -17.96 2.41 -4.09
CA PHE A 151 -17.86 3.87 -4.14
C PHE A 151 -19.24 4.50 -4.33
N PHE A 152 -19.32 5.81 -4.12
CA PHE A 152 -20.44 6.62 -4.59
C PHE A 152 -19.91 7.87 -5.30
N GLN A 153 -20.78 8.51 -6.07
CA GLN A 153 -20.48 9.79 -6.73
C GLN A 153 -21.45 10.86 -6.25
N VAL A 154 -20.92 12.05 -6.00
CA VAL A 154 -21.72 13.24 -5.65
C VAL A 154 -20.98 14.48 -6.12
N GLU A 155 -21.70 15.41 -6.76
CA GLU A 155 -21.13 16.68 -7.23
C GLU A 155 -19.88 16.51 -8.12
N GLY A 156 -19.86 15.46 -8.96
CA GLY A 156 -18.73 15.16 -9.84
C GLY A 156 -17.49 14.59 -9.14
N LYS A 157 -17.55 14.32 -7.83
CA LYS A 157 -16.48 13.66 -7.06
C LYS A 157 -16.81 12.21 -6.80
N LYS A 158 -15.82 11.32 -6.95
CA LYS A 158 -15.90 9.89 -6.63
C LYS A 158 -15.34 9.66 -5.21
N TYR A 159 -16.10 8.97 -4.38
CA TYR A 159 -15.75 8.67 -3.00
C TYR A 159 -15.60 7.16 -2.81
N MET A 160 -14.37 6.69 -2.62
CA MET A 160 -14.02 5.27 -2.54
C MET A 160 -14.10 4.76 -1.10
N CYS A 161 -14.63 3.55 -0.89
CA CYS A 161 -14.78 2.94 0.43
C CYS A 161 -13.44 2.44 0.96
N LEU A 162 -12.89 3.12 1.96
CA LEU A 162 -11.55 2.88 2.50
C LEU A 162 -11.52 1.78 3.57
N ASN A 163 -12.67 1.41 4.16
CA ASN A 163 -12.76 0.43 5.24
C ASN A 163 -13.57 -0.84 4.86
N TYR A 164 -13.76 -1.12 3.58
CA TYR A 164 -14.57 -2.25 3.08
C TYR A 164 -14.18 -3.61 3.69
N HIS A 165 -12.88 -3.80 3.92
CA HIS A 165 -12.30 -4.99 4.54
C HIS A 165 -12.52 -5.11 6.05
N ASP A 166 -12.91 -4.04 6.75
CA ASP A 166 -13.04 -4.08 8.21
C ASP A 166 -14.31 -4.82 8.67
N TYR A 167 -15.31 -4.99 7.80
CA TYR A 167 -16.63 -5.59 8.12
C TYR A 167 -17.01 -6.76 7.21
N GLY A 168 -16.02 -7.52 6.74
CA GLY A 168 -16.22 -8.76 6.00
C GLY A 168 -16.76 -8.57 4.58
N LYS A 169 -16.57 -7.38 3.97
CA LYS A 169 -16.98 -7.09 2.58
C LYS A 169 -18.47 -7.34 2.30
N ALA A 170 -19.32 -7.00 3.27
CA ALA A 170 -20.77 -7.11 3.10
C ALA A 170 -21.26 -6.26 1.91
N ASN A 171 -22.22 -6.77 1.16
CA ASN A 171 -22.82 -6.07 0.04
C ASN A 171 -23.58 -4.83 0.54
N LEU A 172 -23.07 -3.64 0.20
CA LEU A 172 -23.66 -2.37 0.62
C LEU A 172 -24.97 -2.04 -0.11
N ASN A 173 -25.36 -2.81 -1.14
CA ASN A 173 -26.65 -2.62 -1.81
C ASN A 173 -27.81 -3.25 -1.05
N ASP A 174 -27.55 -4.27 -0.22
CA ASP A 174 -28.59 -4.94 0.57
C ASP A 174 -29.10 -4.02 1.70
N ASP A 175 -28.24 -3.12 2.16
CA ASP A 175 -28.56 -2.05 3.12
C ASP A 175 -27.81 -0.77 2.74
N PRO A 176 -28.41 0.09 1.89
CA PRO A 176 -27.77 1.29 1.37
C PRO A 176 -27.27 2.25 2.47
N PRO A 177 -25.97 2.63 2.48
CA PRO A 177 -25.44 3.50 3.51
C PRO A 177 -26.09 4.89 3.53
N ILE A 178 -26.52 5.35 4.70
CA ILE A 178 -27.10 6.67 4.93
C ILE A 178 -25.99 7.67 5.30
N PRO A 179 -25.75 8.74 4.53
CA PRO A 179 -24.66 9.68 4.77
C PRO A 179 -24.78 10.44 6.10
N VAL A 180 -23.68 10.58 6.83
CA VAL A 180 -23.56 11.45 8.02
C VAL A 180 -22.85 12.74 7.63
N LYS A 181 -23.60 13.85 7.58
CA LYS A 181 -23.07 15.13 7.07
C LYS A 181 -22.31 15.93 8.13
N ILE A 182 -20.99 15.80 8.20
CA ILE A 182 -20.14 16.64 9.06
C ILE A 182 -19.26 17.51 8.17
N ASP A 183 -19.33 18.83 8.37
CA ASP A 183 -18.50 19.79 7.64
C ASP A 183 -17.15 19.98 8.35
N ILE A 184 -16.07 19.83 7.60
CA ILE A 184 -14.69 19.99 8.06
C ILE A 184 -13.99 20.89 7.03
N PRO A 185 -13.95 22.23 7.25
CA PRO A 185 -13.55 23.19 6.23
C PRO A 185 -12.15 22.94 5.61
N GLU A 186 -11.24 22.39 6.39
CA GLU A 186 -9.87 22.04 5.99
C GLU A 186 -9.77 20.74 5.15
N ALA A 187 -10.78 19.88 5.18
CA ALA A 187 -10.79 18.56 4.53
C ALA A 187 -11.20 18.66 3.05
N ARG A 188 -10.22 18.96 2.18
CA ARG A 188 -10.45 19.20 0.74
C ARG A 188 -9.61 18.34 -0.21
N LYS A 189 -8.55 17.73 0.29
CA LYS A 189 -7.56 17.01 -0.51
C LYS A 189 -8.12 15.67 -1.01
N ALA A 190 -7.83 15.32 -2.25
CA ALA A 190 -8.00 13.96 -2.76
C ALA A 190 -6.99 13.01 -2.10
N PHE A 191 -7.39 11.75 -1.94
CA PHE A 191 -6.52 10.66 -1.49
C PHE A 191 -5.96 9.92 -2.70
N SER A 192 -4.64 9.79 -2.74
CA SER A 192 -3.96 9.03 -3.79
C SER A 192 -3.64 7.61 -3.34
N TYR A 193 -4.08 6.60 -4.09
CA TYR A 193 -3.66 5.23 -3.86
C TYR A 193 -2.25 4.97 -4.38
N LYS A 194 -1.69 5.82 -5.25
CA LYS A 194 -0.34 5.64 -5.81
C LYS A 194 0.74 5.45 -4.74
N VAL A 195 1.36 4.26 -4.74
CA VAL A 195 2.52 3.95 -3.91
C VAL A 195 3.79 4.34 -4.67
N THR A 196 4.21 5.59 -4.50
CA THR A 196 5.39 6.16 -5.19
C THR A 196 6.72 5.89 -4.49
N ARG A 197 6.67 5.30 -3.29
CA ARG A 197 7.83 4.99 -2.45
C ARG A 197 7.48 3.88 -1.46
N MET A 198 8.42 2.97 -1.22
CA MET A 198 8.34 1.99 -0.14
C MET A 198 8.96 2.52 1.17
N PRO A 199 8.48 2.09 2.34
CA PRO A 199 9.10 2.45 3.61
C PRO A 199 10.56 1.99 3.74
N ASP A 200 11.32 2.67 4.59
CA ASP A 200 12.67 2.27 4.97
C ASP A 200 12.63 1.26 6.12
N PHE A 201 12.21 0.03 5.84
CA PHE A 201 12.18 -1.04 6.84
C PHE A 201 13.56 -1.29 7.48
N ASN A 202 13.60 -1.84 8.70
CA ASN A 202 14.88 -2.26 9.28
C ASN A 202 15.52 -3.37 8.44
N ALA A 203 16.82 -3.29 8.22
CA ALA A 203 17.56 -4.32 7.48
C ALA A 203 17.44 -5.72 8.11
N ALA A 204 17.26 -5.80 9.44
CA ALA A 204 17.08 -7.04 10.18
C ALA A 204 15.72 -7.72 9.93
N ASP A 205 14.73 -6.99 9.42
CA ASP A 205 13.38 -7.52 9.19
C ASP A 205 13.26 -8.21 7.83
N TYR A 206 14.31 -8.18 7.00
CA TYR A 206 14.32 -8.82 5.70
C TYR A 206 14.72 -10.29 5.79
N THR A 207 14.03 -11.11 4.99
CA THR A 207 14.34 -12.53 4.80
C THR A 207 14.96 -12.76 3.43
N GLU A 208 15.86 -13.72 3.35
CA GLU A 208 16.47 -14.14 2.10
C GLU A 208 15.58 -15.15 1.35
N LYS A 209 15.38 -14.93 0.05
CA LYS A 209 14.76 -15.88 -0.87
C LYS A 209 15.72 -16.20 -1.99
N LYS A 210 15.89 -17.49 -2.26
CA LYS A 210 16.69 -17.97 -3.37
C LYS A 210 15.80 -18.05 -4.61
N LEU A 211 16.27 -17.47 -5.71
CA LEU A 211 15.68 -17.63 -7.03
C LEU A 211 16.76 -18.13 -7.97
N ASP A 212 16.38 -18.94 -8.94
CA ASP A 212 17.27 -19.34 -10.02
C ASP A 212 16.51 -19.53 -11.32
N PHE A 213 17.22 -19.38 -12.43
CA PHE A 213 16.70 -19.68 -13.75
C PHE A 213 17.84 -20.00 -14.71
N ILE A 214 17.52 -20.65 -15.82
CA ILE A 214 18.48 -20.99 -16.87
C ILE A 214 18.29 -20.02 -18.03
N TYR A 215 19.40 -19.46 -18.51
CA TYR A 215 19.45 -18.62 -19.70
C TYR A 215 20.68 -18.96 -20.53
N ASP A 216 20.49 -19.29 -21.81
CA ASP A 216 21.58 -19.64 -22.75
C ASP A 216 22.50 -20.73 -22.17
N HIS A 217 21.88 -21.82 -21.69
CA HIS A 217 22.53 -22.97 -21.03
C HIS A 217 23.32 -22.66 -19.75
N LYS A 218 23.20 -21.45 -19.21
CA LYS A 218 23.83 -21.04 -17.95
C LYS A 218 22.79 -20.88 -16.86
N GLN A 219 23.03 -21.51 -15.71
CA GLN A 219 22.23 -21.29 -14.51
C GLN A 219 22.65 -19.98 -13.83
N TYR A 220 21.66 -19.19 -13.45
CA TYR A 220 21.82 -17.95 -12.68
C TYR A 220 21.15 -18.13 -11.33
N HIS A 221 21.85 -17.73 -10.27
CA HIS A 221 21.34 -17.79 -8.90
C HIS A 221 21.26 -16.39 -8.32
N PHE A 222 20.19 -16.15 -7.58
CA PHE A 222 19.92 -14.91 -6.88
C PHE A 222 19.62 -15.23 -5.43
N ASN A 223 20.17 -14.42 -4.54
CA ASN A 223 19.76 -14.37 -3.16
C ASN A 223 19.18 -12.98 -2.92
N ILE A 224 17.86 -12.89 -2.96
CA ILE A 224 17.14 -11.62 -2.84
C ILE A 224 16.67 -11.43 -1.40
N LYS A 225 16.78 -10.21 -0.90
CA LYS A 225 16.19 -9.82 0.39
C LYS A 225 14.75 -9.36 0.13
N LEU A 226 13.82 -9.81 0.96
CA LEU A 226 12.40 -9.45 0.88
C LEU A 226 11.87 -9.10 2.26
N ASN A 227 10.96 -8.13 2.34
CA ASN A 227 10.36 -7.78 3.62
C ASN A 227 8.94 -8.37 3.78
N PRO A 228 8.67 -9.19 4.82
CA PRO A 228 7.35 -9.79 5.02
C PRO A 228 6.26 -8.76 5.36
N ALA A 229 6.61 -7.55 5.79
CA ALA A 229 5.65 -6.48 6.07
C ALA A 229 4.88 -6.05 4.82
N LEU A 230 5.42 -6.27 3.61
CA LEU A 230 4.76 -5.97 2.33
C LEU A 230 3.38 -6.60 2.21
N LYS A 231 3.26 -7.87 2.61
CA LYS A 231 1.97 -8.57 2.59
C LYS A 231 0.92 -7.84 3.40
N THR A 232 1.32 -7.20 4.50
CA THR A 232 0.43 -6.42 5.36
C THR A 232 0.10 -5.05 4.75
N ILE A 233 1.07 -4.40 4.10
CA ILE A 233 0.89 -3.12 3.41
C ILE A 233 -0.16 -3.24 2.30
N PHE A 234 -0.06 -4.30 1.50
CA PHE A 234 -0.90 -4.49 0.32
C PHE A 234 -2.12 -5.39 0.56
N ALA A 235 -2.30 -5.93 1.78
CA ALA A 235 -3.42 -6.83 2.11
C ALA A 235 -4.81 -6.30 1.72
N ASN A 236 -5.00 -4.99 1.84
CA ASN A 236 -6.27 -4.30 1.56
C ASN A 236 -6.12 -3.22 0.47
N TYR A 237 -5.03 -3.25 -0.29
CA TYR A 237 -4.84 -2.33 -1.41
C TYR A 237 -5.83 -2.69 -2.52
N PRO A 238 -6.58 -1.72 -3.07
CA PRO A 238 -7.57 -2.00 -4.11
C PRO A 238 -6.89 -2.27 -5.45
N GLY A 239 -7.68 -2.70 -6.44
CA GLY A 239 -7.22 -2.64 -7.83
C GLY A 239 -7.02 -1.18 -8.25
N VAL A 240 -5.88 -0.92 -8.88
CA VAL A 240 -5.51 0.40 -9.43
C VAL A 240 -5.13 0.24 -10.90
N ASP A 241 -5.07 1.36 -11.63
CA ASP A 241 -4.63 1.37 -13.01
C ASP A 241 -3.21 0.78 -13.21
N PHE A 242 -2.94 0.36 -14.45
CA PHE A 242 -1.66 -0.25 -14.82
C PHE A 242 -0.47 0.69 -14.60
N GLU A 243 -0.65 1.99 -14.82
CA GLU A 243 0.41 2.97 -14.53
C GLU A 243 0.79 2.94 -13.04
N SER A 244 -0.17 3.07 -12.15
CA SER A 244 0.08 3.13 -10.70
C SER A 244 0.69 1.83 -10.20
N TYR A 245 0.14 0.71 -10.64
CA TYR A 245 0.56 -0.63 -10.25
C TYR A 245 1.97 -1.00 -10.75
N PHE A 246 2.27 -0.77 -12.03
CA PHE A 246 3.57 -1.09 -12.62
C PHE A 246 4.72 -0.23 -12.06
N ASN A 247 4.40 0.96 -11.54
CA ASN A 247 5.38 1.90 -11.01
C ASN A 247 5.59 1.79 -9.49
N ILE A 248 4.98 0.81 -8.81
CA ILE A 248 5.26 0.56 -7.38
C ILE A 248 6.74 0.18 -7.22
N PRO A 249 7.53 0.92 -6.42
CA PRO A 249 8.96 0.68 -6.32
C PRO A 249 9.28 -0.53 -5.44
N LEU A 250 10.48 -1.08 -5.62
CA LEU A 250 11.05 -2.02 -4.65
C LEU A 250 11.48 -1.29 -3.37
N SER A 251 11.42 -2.00 -2.25
CA SER A 251 12.03 -1.61 -1.00
C SER A 251 13.56 -1.59 -1.11
N LYS A 252 14.22 -0.83 -0.23
CA LYS A 252 15.65 -0.52 -0.33
C LYS A 252 16.55 -1.77 -0.38
N GLU A 253 16.34 -2.74 0.50
CA GLU A 253 17.19 -3.93 0.57
C GLU A 253 16.86 -4.92 -0.57
N THR A 254 15.61 -4.98 -1.01
CA THR A 254 15.24 -5.78 -2.20
C THR A 254 15.87 -5.20 -3.45
N TYR A 255 15.75 -3.89 -3.67
CA TYR A 255 16.44 -3.20 -4.73
C TYR A 255 17.95 -3.49 -4.69
N GLY A 256 18.58 -3.30 -3.52
CA GLY A 256 20.02 -3.45 -3.33
C GLY A 256 20.54 -4.88 -3.54
N SER A 257 19.71 -5.90 -3.29
CA SER A 257 20.07 -7.30 -3.49
C SER A 257 19.78 -7.82 -4.91
N LEU A 258 18.82 -7.24 -5.62
CA LEU A 258 18.40 -7.69 -6.95
C LEU A 258 19.00 -6.88 -8.11
N ILE A 259 18.77 -5.57 -8.12
CA ILE A 259 19.04 -4.73 -9.30
C ILE A 259 20.52 -4.67 -9.67
N PRO A 260 21.47 -4.47 -8.73
CA PRO A 260 22.90 -4.50 -9.06
C PRO A 260 23.36 -5.84 -9.66
N LEU A 261 22.80 -6.95 -9.18
CA LEU A 261 23.13 -8.29 -9.68
C LEU A 261 22.61 -8.49 -11.11
N LEU A 262 21.36 -8.09 -11.39
CA LEU A 262 20.81 -8.09 -12.75
C LEU A 262 21.64 -7.21 -13.69
N LYS A 263 21.95 -5.96 -13.29
CA LYS A 263 22.80 -5.03 -14.05
C LYS A 263 24.16 -5.68 -14.39
N LYS A 264 24.80 -6.33 -13.41
CA LYS A 264 26.07 -7.06 -13.61
C LYS A 264 25.94 -8.21 -14.61
N ASN A 265 24.83 -8.96 -14.57
CA ASN A 265 24.61 -10.11 -15.46
C ASN A 265 24.40 -9.65 -16.91
N VAL A 266 23.73 -8.52 -17.13
CA VAL A 266 23.42 -8.03 -18.48
C VAL A 266 24.46 -7.05 -19.05
N GLN A 267 25.43 -6.57 -18.25
CA GLN A 267 26.37 -5.51 -18.65
C GLN A 267 27.16 -5.78 -19.94
N ARG A 268 27.37 -7.06 -20.30
CA ARG A 268 28.10 -7.47 -21.53
C ARG A 268 27.16 -7.90 -22.66
N MET A 269 25.85 -7.83 -22.44
CA MET A 269 24.83 -8.16 -23.42
C MET A 269 24.48 -6.91 -24.22
N ASN A 270 24.21 -7.08 -25.52
CA ASN A 270 23.55 -6.01 -26.27
C ASN A 270 22.12 -5.80 -25.74
N GLN A 271 21.52 -4.65 -26.03
CA GLN A 271 20.20 -4.25 -25.52
C GLN A 271 19.13 -5.33 -25.72
N LYS A 272 19.01 -5.90 -26.92
CA LYS A 272 18.05 -6.98 -27.21
C LYS A 272 18.28 -8.18 -26.29
N LYS A 273 19.52 -8.70 -26.23
CA LYS A 273 19.86 -9.89 -25.43
C LYS A 273 19.67 -9.62 -23.92
N GLY A 274 19.95 -8.40 -23.48
CA GLY A 274 19.73 -7.98 -22.11
C GLY A 274 18.26 -7.89 -21.71
N VAL A 275 17.41 -7.32 -22.56
CA VAL A 275 15.96 -7.32 -22.33
C VAL A 275 15.39 -8.75 -22.41
N ASP A 276 15.88 -9.58 -23.32
CA ASP A 276 15.49 -10.99 -23.41
C ASP A 276 15.87 -11.76 -22.14
N TYR A 277 17.05 -11.50 -21.58
CA TYR A 277 17.46 -12.04 -20.28
C TYR A 277 16.49 -11.65 -19.15
N LEU A 278 16.07 -10.38 -19.09
CA LEU A 278 15.11 -9.92 -18.09
C LEU A 278 13.73 -10.55 -18.30
N MET A 279 13.29 -10.68 -19.55
CA MET A 279 12.03 -11.36 -19.91
C MET A 279 12.05 -12.82 -19.48
N ARG A 280 13.18 -13.52 -19.67
CA ARG A 280 13.35 -14.93 -19.28
C ARG A 280 13.44 -15.09 -17.76
N PHE A 281 14.06 -14.14 -17.07
CA PHE A 281 14.06 -14.08 -15.61
C PHE A 281 12.62 -14.00 -15.08
N THR A 282 11.82 -13.05 -15.58
CA THR A 282 10.41 -12.92 -15.14
C THR A 282 9.54 -14.09 -15.56
N ARG A 283 9.86 -14.74 -16.68
CA ARG A 283 9.14 -15.91 -17.18
C ARG A 283 9.40 -17.17 -16.38
N TYR A 284 10.62 -17.39 -15.89
CA TYR A 284 11.01 -18.70 -15.36
C TYR A 284 11.51 -18.72 -13.91
N ALA A 285 11.75 -17.58 -13.28
CA ALA A 285 12.14 -17.55 -11.87
C ALA A 285 10.97 -17.82 -10.89
N PHE A 286 9.74 -17.96 -11.39
CA PHE A 286 8.51 -18.12 -10.61
C PHE A 286 7.61 -19.22 -11.18
N LEU A 287 6.89 -19.92 -10.30
CA LEU A 287 5.82 -20.84 -10.73
C LEU A 287 4.62 -20.03 -11.26
N TYR A 288 3.89 -20.59 -12.22
CA TYR A 288 2.71 -19.97 -12.81
C TYR A 288 1.45 -20.58 -12.22
N GLU A 289 0.50 -19.73 -11.82
CA GLU A 289 -0.86 -20.08 -11.40
C GLU A 289 -1.72 -18.82 -11.59
N ASN A 290 -2.99 -18.98 -11.96
CA ASN A 290 -3.87 -17.82 -12.15
C ASN A 290 -4.38 -17.27 -10.80
N ASP A 291 -4.72 -15.98 -10.76
CA ASP A 291 -5.16 -15.31 -9.53
C ASP A 291 -6.45 -15.88 -8.94
N GLN A 292 -7.37 -16.35 -9.78
CA GLN A 292 -8.63 -16.95 -9.32
C GLN A 292 -8.36 -18.25 -8.55
N GLU A 293 -7.37 -19.04 -8.96
CA GLU A 293 -6.94 -20.28 -8.30
C GLU A 293 -6.08 -19.98 -7.06
N ASN A 294 -5.20 -18.98 -7.12
CA ASN A 294 -4.25 -18.66 -6.04
C ASN A 294 -4.86 -17.79 -4.92
N PHE A 295 -5.70 -16.81 -5.27
CA PHE A 295 -6.27 -15.82 -4.33
C PHE A 295 -7.80 -15.84 -4.24
N GLY A 296 -8.49 -16.59 -5.12
CA GLY A 296 -9.96 -16.63 -5.18
C GLY A 296 -10.59 -15.37 -5.79
N LYS A 297 -9.79 -14.45 -6.32
CA LYS A 297 -10.17 -13.19 -6.97
C LYS A 297 -8.99 -12.66 -7.78
N GLU A 298 -9.24 -11.76 -8.74
CA GLU A 298 -8.19 -10.95 -9.38
C GLU A 298 -7.43 -10.15 -8.29
N LYS A 299 -6.10 -10.27 -8.28
CA LYS A 299 -5.21 -9.62 -7.32
C LYS A 299 -3.81 -9.36 -7.91
N ARG A 300 -3.72 -8.24 -8.63
CA ARG A 300 -2.45 -7.64 -9.09
C ARG A 300 -1.44 -7.44 -7.93
N MET A 301 -0.27 -8.06 -8.03
CA MET A 301 0.84 -8.02 -7.07
C MET A 301 1.98 -7.07 -7.47
N SER A 302 2.33 -6.10 -6.63
CA SER A 302 3.47 -5.20 -6.91
C SER A 302 4.75 -5.97 -7.29
N PRO A 303 5.74 -5.36 -7.99
CA PRO A 303 6.95 -6.07 -8.39
C PRO A 303 7.65 -6.82 -7.24
N GLU A 304 7.64 -6.28 -6.01
CA GLU A 304 8.18 -6.98 -4.84
C GLU A 304 7.26 -8.08 -4.30
N GLU A 305 5.93 -7.89 -4.35
CA GLU A 305 4.99 -8.97 -4.03
C GLU A 305 5.16 -10.16 -5.00
N THR A 306 5.34 -9.91 -6.31
CA THR A 306 5.66 -10.95 -7.30
C THR A 306 6.94 -11.69 -6.92
N LEU A 307 8.01 -10.96 -6.57
CA LEU A 307 9.26 -11.56 -6.11
C LEU A 307 9.08 -12.38 -4.82
N SER A 308 8.17 -11.96 -3.94
CA SER A 308 7.88 -12.66 -2.68
C SER A 308 7.00 -13.90 -2.85
N SER A 309 6.13 -13.92 -3.85
CA SER A 309 5.14 -14.97 -4.07
C SER A 309 5.76 -16.27 -4.61
N THR A 310 5.10 -17.39 -4.33
CA THR A 310 5.42 -18.68 -4.95
C THR A 310 4.90 -18.74 -6.39
N TYR A 311 3.71 -18.19 -6.60
CA TYR A 311 2.98 -18.19 -7.86
C TYR A 311 2.71 -16.77 -8.35
N SER A 312 2.65 -16.57 -9.66
CA SER A 312 2.36 -15.28 -10.30
C SER A 312 1.72 -15.50 -11.67
N ASP A 313 0.82 -14.60 -12.05
CA ASP A 313 0.11 -14.65 -13.33
C ASP A 313 0.66 -13.65 -14.36
N CYS A 314 -0.08 -13.38 -15.45
CA CYS A 314 0.36 -12.48 -16.51
C CYS A 314 0.54 -11.03 -16.04
N ASP A 315 -0.36 -10.52 -15.19
CA ASP A 315 -0.35 -9.14 -14.73
C ASP A 315 0.87 -8.85 -13.85
N ASP A 316 1.16 -9.76 -12.93
CA ASP A 316 2.32 -9.70 -12.04
C ASP A 316 3.65 -9.75 -12.80
N ARG A 317 3.75 -10.67 -13.76
CA ARG A 317 4.97 -10.87 -14.55
C ARG A 317 5.20 -9.72 -15.51
N ALA A 318 4.15 -9.16 -16.11
CA ALA A 318 4.24 -7.95 -16.92
C ALA A 318 4.70 -6.74 -16.09
N ALA A 319 4.16 -6.57 -14.88
CA ALA A 319 4.57 -5.50 -13.96
C ALA A 319 6.04 -5.62 -13.54
N LEU A 320 6.48 -6.82 -13.15
CA LEU A 320 7.87 -7.06 -12.78
C LEU A 320 8.80 -6.86 -13.98
N PHE A 321 8.44 -7.35 -15.17
CA PHE A 321 9.24 -7.16 -16.38
C PHE A 321 9.37 -5.68 -16.75
N PHE A 322 8.25 -4.95 -16.74
CA PHE A 322 8.22 -3.49 -16.91
C PHE A 322 9.19 -2.81 -15.94
N TYR A 323 9.07 -3.12 -14.65
CA TYR A 323 9.90 -2.52 -13.61
C TYR A 323 11.39 -2.74 -13.89
N LEU A 324 11.78 -3.97 -14.22
CA LEU A 324 13.18 -4.32 -14.48
C LEU A 324 13.74 -3.64 -15.74
N VAL A 325 12.97 -3.61 -16.85
CA VAL A 325 13.42 -2.94 -18.08
C VAL A 325 13.54 -1.43 -17.87
N LYS A 326 12.56 -0.82 -17.18
CA LYS A 326 12.61 0.60 -16.80
C LYS A 326 13.86 0.90 -15.96
N GLU A 327 14.14 0.10 -14.95
CA GLU A 327 15.23 0.34 -14.00
C GLU A 327 16.62 0.08 -14.59
N ILE A 328 16.75 -0.86 -15.53
CA ILE A 328 18.05 -1.29 -16.06
C ILE A 328 18.39 -0.62 -17.38
N TYR A 329 17.41 -0.49 -18.27
CA TYR A 329 17.62 0.04 -19.62
C TYR A 329 16.89 1.35 -19.89
N ASN A 330 15.87 1.67 -19.08
CA ASN A 330 15.04 2.86 -19.22
C ASN A 330 14.53 3.03 -20.66
N LEU A 331 13.86 2.00 -21.18
CA LEU A 331 13.34 1.99 -22.55
C LEU A 331 11.86 2.34 -22.62
N PRO A 332 11.40 2.96 -23.73
CA PRO A 332 9.98 3.15 -23.96
C PRO A 332 9.26 1.81 -24.07
N MET A 333 8.09 1.72 -23.44
CA MET A 333 7.30 0.50 -23.33
C MET A 333 5.82 0.79 -23.44
N ILE A 334 5.06 -0.18 -23.93
CA ILE A 334 3.59 -0.18 -23.88
C ILE A 334 3.07 -1.49 -23.30
N ALA A 335 1.99 -1.41 -22.53
CA ALA A 335 1.27 -2.54 -22.00
C ALA A 335 0.09 -2.87 -22.93
N LEU A 336 0.00 -4.12 -23.36
CA LEU A 336 -0.97 -4.62 -24.32
C LEU A 336 -1.95 -5.54 -23.61
N LEU A 337 -3.17 -5.05 -23.39
CA LEU A 337 -4.24 -5.80 -22.74
C LEU A 337 -5.11 -6.49 -23.79
N TYR A 338 -5.00 -7.81 -23.86
CA TYR A 338 -5.89 -8.70 -24.57
C TYR A 338 -7.07 -9.11 -23.66
N PRO A 339 -8.16 -9.69 -24.20
CA PRO A 339 -9.31 -10.11 -23.39
C PRO A 339 -8.99 -11.07 -22.25
N THR A 340 -7.93 -11.86 -22.36
CA THR A 340 -7.55 -12.89 -21.38
C THR A 340 -6.08 -12.86 -21.00
N HIS A 341 -5.34 -11.81 -21.38
CA HIS A 341 -3.89 -11.78 -21.22
C HIS A 341 -3.35 -10.36 -21.23
N ILE A 342 -2.25 -10.12 -20.54
CA ILE A 342 -1.47 -8.89 -20.68
C ILE A 342 -0.02 -9.21 -20.98
N MET A 343 0.55 -8.46 -21.93
CA MET A 343 1.97 -8.55 -22.25
C MET A 343 2.57 -7.16 -22.45
N MET A 344 3.89 -7.10 -22.47
CA MET A 344 4.63 -5.86 -22.70
C MET A 344 5.16 -5.81 -24.13
N ALA A 345 5.33 -4.61 -24.67
CA ALA A 345 6.12 -4.39 -25.87
C ALA A 345 7.12 -3.26 -25.65
N VAL A 346 8.34 -3.45 -26.14
CA VAL A 346 9.50 -2.57 -25.88
C VAL A 346 9.94 -1.93 -27.18
N GLU A 347 10.21 -0.62 -27.15
CA GLU A 347 10.83 0.09 -28.26
C GLU A 347 12.34 -0.16 -28.25
N PHE A 348 12.84 -0.88 -29.26
CA PHE A 348 14.27 -1.10 -29.45
C PHE A 348 14.82 -0.13 -30.50
N SER A 349 16.11 0.20 -30.37
CA SER A 349 16.84 0.97 -31.40
C SER A 349 16.77 0.34 -32.81
N LYS A 350 16.63 -0.99 -32.88
CA LYS A 350 16.36 -1.75 -34.10
C LYS A 350 15.15 -2.63 -33.85
N PRO A 351 14.05 -2.47 -34.61
CA PRO A 351 12.86 -3.31 -34.48
C PRO A 351 13.22 -4.80 -34.60
N VAL A 352 12.59 -5.61 -33.76
CA VAL A 352 12.78 -7.07 -33.72
C VAL A 352 11.43 -7.76 -33.92
N GLY A 353 11.37 -8.72 -34.85
CA GLY A 353 10.18 -9.54 -35.08
C GLY A 353 9.01 -8.78 -35.68
N GLU A 354 7.79 -9.20 -35.34
CA GLU A 354 6.56 -8.60 -35.84
C GLU A 354 6.33 -7.21 -35.20
N PRO A 355 6.17 -6.13 -35.99
CA PRO A 355 6.13 -4.78 -35.46
C PRO A 355 4.76 -4.43 -34.88
N ILE A 356 4.76 -3.89 -33.66
CA ILE A 356 3.60 -3.28 -33.02
C ILE A 356 3.72 -1.76 -33.17
N ARG A 357 2.78 -1.13 -33.88
CA ARG A 357 2.84 0.31 -34.19
C ARG A 357 1.91 1.10 -33.29
N TYR A 358 2.43 2.10 -32.61
CA TYR A 358 1.63 2.99 -31.77
C TYR A 358 2.23 4.39 -31.72
N LYS A 359 1.40 5.41 -31.95
CA LYS A 359 1.80 6.84 -31.93
C LYS A 359 3.10 7.14 -32.70
N GLY A 360 3.28 6.53 -33.86
CA GLY A 360 4.45 6.73 -34.73
C GLY A 360 5.72 5.95 -34.32
N LYS A 361 5.68 5.19 -33.22
CA LYS A 361 6.78 4.33 -32.75
C LYS A 361 6.55 2.86 -33.10
N ILE A 362 7.63 2.09 -33.12
CA ILE A 362 7.61 0.64 -33.39
C ILE A 362 8.12 -0.10 -32.16
N TYR A 363 7.29 -0.99 -31.63
CA TYR A 363 7.57 -1.81 -30.47
C TYR A 363 7.68 -3.28 -30.89
N SER A 364 8.47 -4.04 -30.15
CA SER A 364 8.59 -5.49 -30.27
C SER A 364 7.91 -6.15 -29.08
N ALA A 365 7.12 -7.19 -29.34
CA ALA A 365 6.47 -7.97 -28.29
C ALA A 365 7.51 -8.60 -27.34
N CYS A 366 7.24 -8.54 -26.04
CA CYS A 366 8.04 -9.13 -24.98
C CYS A 366 7.10 -9.88 -24.02
N GLU A 367 6.94 -11.17 -24.27
CA GLU A 367 6.08 -12.05 -23.46
C GLU A 367 6.79 -12.45 -22.16
N ALA A 368 6.38 -11.89 -21.03
CA ALA A 368 6.97 -12.17 -19.72
C ALA A 368 6.38 -13.43 -19.06
N THR A 369 5.35 -14.03 -19.65
CA THR A 369 4.60 -15.17 -19.11
C THR A 369 4.93 -16.46 -19.89
N PRO A 370 4.96 -17.63 -19.22
CA PRO A 370 5.14 -18.90 -19.91
C PRO A 370 3.98 -19.17 -20.87
N GLU A 371 4.32 -19.45 -22.12
CA GLU A 371 3.38 -19.87 -23.16
C GLU A 371 3.65 -21.32 -23.55
N MET A 372 2.71 -21.95 -24.26
CA MET A 372 2.95 -23.27 -24.88
C MET A 372 4.12 -23.24 -25.88
N GLU A 373 4.37 -22.07 -26.48
CA GLU A 373 5.46 -21.82 -27.41
C GLU A 373 6.65 -21.17 -26.69
N ASP A 374 7.86 -21.56 -27.07
CA ASP A 374 9.07 -20.86 -26.62
C ASP A 374 9.26 -19.54 -27.40
N LEU A 375 8.65 -18.47 -26.90
CA LEU A 375 8.65 -17.16 -27.58
C LEU A 375 9.91 -16.34 -27.30
N SER A 376 10.57 -15.92 -28.38
CA SER A 376 11.63 -14.91 -28.39
C SER A 376 11.05 -13.49 -28.49
N ILE A 377 11.87 -12.47 -28.20
CA ILE A 377 11.49 -11.06 -28.45
C ILE A 377 10.98 -10.88 -29.89
N GLY A 378 9.85 -10.18 -30.02
CA GLY A 378 9.20 -9.86 -31.28
C GLY A 378 8.30 -10.98 -31.82
N GLN A 379 8.09 -12.06 -31.06
CA GLN A 379 7.14 -13.11 -31.40
C GLN A 379 5.87 -12.99 -30.55
N LEU A 380 4.73 -13.30 -31.17
CA LEU A 380 3.43 -13.40 -30.52
C LEU A 380 3.02 -14.87 -30.44
N ALA A 381 2.45 -15.25 -29.30
CA ALA A 381 1.82 -16.55 -29.12
C ALA A 381 0.71 -16.74 -30.18
N SER A 382 0.56 -17.96 -30.71
CA SER A 382 -0.38 -18.18 -31.81
C SER A 382 -1.85 -17.91 -31.44
N ASN A 383 -2.22 -18.07 -30.17
CA ASN A 383 -3.53 -17.72 -29.61
C ASN A 383 -3.79 -16.21 -29.49
N LEU A 384 -2.75 -15.37 -29.57
CA LEU A 384 -2.87 -13.90 -29.51
C LEU A 384 -2.82 -13.25 -30.90
N LYS A 385 -2.44 -14.00 -31.93
CA LYS A 385 -2.41 -13.50 -33.32
C LYS A 385 -3.82 -13.13 -33.78
N ASN A 386 -3.95 -11.93 -34.35
CA ASN A 386 -5.21 -11.37 -34.81
C ASN A 386 -6.28 -11.15 -33.73
N ILE A 387 -5.94 -11.28 -32.45
CA ILE A 387 -6.82 -10.91 -31.36
C ILE A 387 -6.66 -9.40 -31.10
N PRO A 388 -7.77 -8.64 -31.00
CA PRO A 388 -7.69 -7.23 -30.68
C PRO A 388 -7.15 -7.03 -29.25
N TYR A 389 -6.37 -5.97 -29.06
CA TYR A 389 -5.85 -5.55 -27.77
C TYR A 389 -6.04 -4.05 -27.58
N HIS A 390 -5.97 -3.61 -26.33
CA HIS A 390 -5.93 -2.22 -25.93
C HIS A 390 -4.55 -1.86 -25.39
N ILE A 391 -4.06 -0.66 -25.72
CA ILE A 391 -2.87 -0.11 -25.06
C ILE A 391 -3.34 0.60 -23.80
N VAL A 392 -3.11 -0.03 -22.65
CA VAL A 392 -3.62 0.43 -21.35
C VAL A 392 -2.61 1.25 -20.57
N TYR A 393 -1.34 1.23 -20.98
CA TYR A 393 -0.30 2.06 -20.40
C TYR A 393 0.85 2.26 -21.40
N GLN A 394 1.43 3.45 -21.41
CA GLN A 394 2.59 3.83 -22.21
C GLN A 394 3.60 4.51 -21.29
N TYR A 395 4.83 4.01 -21.30
CA TYR A 395 5.97 4.61 -20.63
C TYR A 395 6.93 5.17 -21.68
N ASP A 396 7.26 6.44 -21.54
CA ASP A 396 8.37 7.08 -22.23
C ASP A 396 9.36 7.59 -21.16
N PRO A 397 10.66 7.25 -21.27
CA PRO A 397 11.69 7.82 -20.42
C PRO A 397 11.68 9.36 -20.46
N GLN A 398 11.80 9.99 -19.29
CA GLN A 398 11.93 11.44 -19.17
C GLN A 398 13.35 11.93 -19.48
#